data_AF-A0A849YYQ1-F1
#
_entry.id   AF-A0A849YYQ1-F1
#
_cell.length_a   1.000
_cell.length_b   1.000
_cell.length_c   1.000
_cell.angle_alpha   90.00
_cell.angle_beta   90.00
_cell.angle_gamma   90.00
#
_symmetry.space_group_name_H-M   'P 1'
#
loop_
_entity.id
_entity.type
_entity.pdbx_description
1 polymer ?
#
loop_
_entity_poly.entity_id
_entity_poly.type
_entity_poly.pdbx_seq_one_letter_code
_entity_poly.pdbx_strand_id
1 'polypeptide(L)'
;MTPPTIEPLAPFGAVLSFELDTPFESIAEEDLHGWIARYRVVVLRNLRAPERNRLPLMARRLGPLQAWSFGSIHELVVKPSTDNYLYTDRAVPLHWDGAFAGQPPRYLVFHCLEAPEEGEGGETLFVDTAKVWLSLSEPERDRYRALRFRYSTEKRAHYGGSFVSALVVEHETRGDTVLRFAEPVDDLNAVAVEAVGLDPLQSAALIGELRERLTKPEVTLAHAWHAGDVVIADNLGLLHGRRAFPNAKPRVIRRVNVLPSQEHGALEALRASLRIRRPEFMVAEIPIFLIPALLSQRRFDATSWFELAVLFFLLFHVGDMANCLADRELDSVYKTRLSEAVYALGPKNVAFQIAASSVLALGIAAEISLRSGGWEPLALVAAGLALGLQYSFKPLYAKGRGLLQVLTLWTIIFVGPMTLVWVVLGRGLEPLPLALFASYGLMQQGIVLVNTAEDLPDDRAMNIRTSAIALGLETSLSVALGMVIVGGAGVLGLLGHFLADARAPVMVSLLLLIAALAFVSSGIARARAAVGRALAADPDDEERAIKALRPHARRVPIWIAATALATLVAAGVTRC
;
A
#
# COMPACT_ATOMS: atom_id res chain seq x y z
N MET A 1 -16.03 18.94 23.75
CA MET A 1 -14.74 19.60 23.50
C MET A 1 -14.99 21.10 23.58
N THR A 2 -14.09 21.87 24.20
CA THR A 2 -14.12 23.34 24.13
C THR A 2 -13.97 23.75 22.67
N PRO A 3 -14.82 24.63 22.12
CA PRO A 3 -14.66 25.08 20.73
C PRO A 3 -13.32 25.81 20.57
N PRO A 4 -12.64 25.67 19.41
CA PRO A 4 -11.38 26.38 19.17
C PRO A 4 -11.62 27.88 19.08
N THR A 5 -10.59 28.66 19.42
CA THR A 5 -10.54 30.07 19.05
C THR A 5 -10.26 30.17 17.56
N ILE A 6 -11.12 30.86 16.83
CA ILE A 6 -11.01 31.00 15.37
C ILE A 6 -10.51 32.40 15.03
N GLU A 7 -9.35 32.48 14.38
CA GLU A 7 -8.75 33.71 13.87
C GLU A 7 -8.76 33.68 12.34
N PRO A 8 -9.61 34.49 11.68
CA PRO A 8 -9.62 34.58 10.22
C PRO A 8 -8.30 35.12 9.68
N LEU A 9 -7.80 34.51 8.61
CA LEU A 9 -6.64 34.97 7.87
C LEU A 9 -7.06 35.88 6.71
N ALA A 10 -6.18 36.81 6.35
CA ALA A 10 -6.34 37.64 5.16
C ALA A 10 -5.46 37.11 4.01
N PRO A 11 -5.94 37.10 2.76
CA PRO A 11 -7.29 37.52 2.35
C PRO A 11 -8.37 36.46 2.61
N PHE A 12 -8.01 35.20 2.84
CA PHE A 12 -8.91 34.09 3.19
C PHE A 12 -8.18 33.07 4.07
N GLY A 13 -8.91 32.09 4.59
CA GLY A 13 -8.39 31.08 5.51
C GLY A 13 -8.73 31.39 6.97
N ALA A 14 -8.40 30.45 7.86
CA ALA A 14 -8.48 30.68 9.30
C ALA A 14 -7.47 29.81 10.07
N VAL A 15 -6.98 30.34 11.18
CA VAL A 15 -6.29 29.57 12.22
C VAL A 15 -7.32 29.17 13.28
N LEU A 16 -7.35 27.89 13.61
CA LEU A 16 -8.18 27.32 14.67
C LEU A 16 -7.25 26.81 15.77
N SER A 17 -7.23 27.54 16.88
CA SER A 17 -6.37 27.28 18.02
C SER A 17 -7.13 26.50 19.08
N PHE A 18 -6.69 25.27 19.34
CA PHE A 18 -7.26 24.40 20.36
C PHE A 18 -6.50 24.55 21.69
N GLU A 19 -7.03 23.93 22.74
CA GLU A 19 -6.27 23.69 23.96
C GLU A 19 -5.03 22.82 23.63
N LEU A 20 -3.92 23.05 24.33
CA LEU A 20 -2.67 22.35 24.08
C LEU A 20 -2.84 20.83 24.21
N ASP A 21 -2.26 20.10 23.24
CA ASP A 21 -2.31 18.64 23.17
C ASP A 21 -3.71 18.05 22.92
N THR A 22 -4.62 18.83 22.31
CA THR A 22 -5.94 18.35 21.92
C THR A 22 -5.83 17.20 20.89
N PRO A 23 -6.41 16.01 21.12
CA PRO A 23 -6.43 14.94 20.14
C PRO A 23 -7.28 15.31 18.92
N PHE A 24 -6.78 15.09 17.71
CA PHE A 24 -7.54 15.39 16.48
C PHE A 24 -8.87 14.62 16.40
N GLU A 25 -8.92 13.41 16.94
CA GLU A 25 -10.11 12.56 16.97
C GLU A 25 -11.26 13.16 17.77
N SER A 26 -10.98 14.16 18.63
CA SER A 26 -12.00 14.88 19.39
C SER A 26 -12.75 15.95 18.59
N ILE A 27 -12.21 16.34 17.42
CA ILE A 27 -12.85 17.30 16.51
C ILE A 27 -13.96 16.58 15.74
N ALA A 28 -15.17 17.15 15.68
CA ALA A 28 -16.27 16.58 14.90
C ALA A 28 -15.99 16.66 13.38
N GLU A 29 -16.48 15.68 12.62
CA GLU A 29 -16.25 15.63 11.17
C GLU A 29 -17.02 16.75 10.46
N GLU A 30 -18.22 17.05 10.95
CA GLU A 30 -19.08 18.14 10.51
C GLU A 30 -18.41 19.51 10.69
N ASP A 31 -17.71 19.71 11.81
CA ASP A 31 -16.97 20.94 12.10
C ASP A 31 -15.81 21.11 11.11
N LEU A 32 -15.02 20.05 10.87
CA LEU A 32 -13.92 20.08 9.89
C LEU A 32 -14.44 20.46 8.50
N HIS A 33 -15.49 19.78 8.02
CA HIS A 33 -16.09 20.10 6.73
C HIS A 33 -16.66 21.51 6.69
N GLY A 34 -17.30 21.97 7.77
CA GLY A 34 -17.86 23.31 7.90
C GLY A 34 -16.78 24.39 7.84
N TRP A 35 -15.66 24.22 8.55
CA TRP A 35 -14.56 25.17 8.52
C TRP A 35 -13.86 25.20 7.16
N ILE A 36 -13.59 24.04 6.54
CA ILE A 36 -12.97 24.01 5.20
C ILE A 36 -13.91 24.65 4.18
N ALA A 37 -15.21 24.36 4.23
CA ALA A 37 -16.19 24.99 3.36
C ALA A 37 -16.25 26.52 3.60
N ARG A 38 -16.08 27.00 4.82
CA ARG A 38 -16.11 28.44 5.08
C ARG A 38 -14.84 29.16 4.66
N TYR A 39 -13.68 28.56 4.90
CA TYR A 39 -12.40 29.26 4.86
C TYR A 39 -11.46 28.82 3.73
N ARG A 40 -11.74 27.71 3.03
CA ARG A 40 -10.90 27.02 2.02
C ARG A 40 -9.54 26.50 2.51
N VAL A 41 -8.86 27.24 3.38
CA VAL A 41 -7.64 26.85 4.08
C VAL A 41 -7.90 26.95 5.58
N VAL A 42 -7.70 25.86 6.30
CA VAL A 42 -7.79 25.83 7.76
C VAL A 42 -6.47 25.35 8.33
N VAL A 43 -5.94 26.12 9.29
CA VAL A 43 -4.72 25.80 10.03
C VAL A 43 -5.14 25.40 11.44
N LEU A 44 -4.96 24.14 11.80
CA LEU A 44 -5.26 23.61 13.12
C LEU A 44 -4.00 23.66 13.97
N ARG A 45 -4.05 24.37 15.10
CA ARG A 45 -2.93 24.57 16.01
C ARG A 45 -3.17 23.94 17.37
N ASN A 46 -2.08 23.64 18.07
CA ASN A 46 -2.06 23.05 19.41
C ASN A 46 -2.65 21.63 19.50
N LEU A 47 -2.82 20.97 18.35
CA LEU A 47 -3.18 19.56 18.33
C LEU A 47 -2.02 18.72 18.84
N ARG A 48 -2.36 17.58 19.45
CA ARG A 48 -1.37 16.52 19.68
C ARG A 48 -0.72 16.14 18.35
N ALA A 49 0.60 16.22 18.28
CA ALA A 49 1.34 15.88 17.06
C ALA A 49 0.97 14.46 16.62
N PRO A 50 0.40 14.28 15.42
CA PRO A 50 0.01 12.96 14.97
C PRO A 50 1.25 12.11 14.69
N GLU A 51 1.27 10.91 15.28
CA GLU A 51 2.15 9.84 14.84
C GLU A 51 1.99 9.63 13.31
N ARG A 52 3.04 9.15 12.65
CA ARG A 52 3.05 9.00 11.19
C ARG A 52 1.85 8.19 10.68
N ASN A 53 1.45 7.16 11.41
CA ASN A 53 0.30 6.29 11.10
C ASN A 53 -1.07 6.95 11.34
N ARG A 54 -1.15 8.03 12.11
CA ARG A 54 -2.42 8.72 12.42
C ARG A 54 -2.79 9.74 11.35
N LEU A 55 -1.82 10.38 10.71
CA LEU A 55 -2.09 11.40 9.68
C LEU A 55 -3.01 10.90 8.54
N PRO A 56 -2.79 9.70 7.94
CA PRO A 56 -3.72 9.17 6.95
C PRO A 56 -5.13 8.91 7.50
N LEU A 57 -5.24 8.40 8.73
CA LEU A 57 -6.54 8.15 9.38
C LEU A 57 -7.30 9.45 9.63
N MET A 58 -6.59 10.50 10.03
CA MET A 58 -7.14 11.85 10.17
C MET A 58 -7.67 12.37 8.84
N ALA A 59 -6.84 12.32 7.79
CA ALA A 59 -7.20 12.77 6.45
C ALA A 59 -8.38 11.98 5.87
N ARG A 60 -8.48 10.69 6.19
CA ARG A 60 -9.55 9.81 5.72
C ARG A 60 -10.94 10.21 6.23
N ARG A 61 -11.02 10.95 7.35
CA ARG A 61 -12.28 11.54 7.84
C ARG A 61 -12.84 12.60 6.89
N LEU A 62 -12.05 13.09 5.93
CA LEU A 62 -12.51 14.06 4.93
C LEU A 62 -12.94 13.40 3.61
N GLY A 63 -12.65 12.10 3.43
CA GLY A 63 -12.91 11.34 2.21
C GLY A 63 -11.88 10.24 1.93
N PRO A 64 -12.03 9.49 0.82
CA PRO A 64 -11.10 8.43 0.43
C PRO A 64 -9.67 8.94 0.21
N LEU A 65 -8.66 8.15 0.56
CA LEU A 65 -7.27 8.53 0.37
C LEU A 65 -6.77 8.24 -1.05
N GLN A 66 -5.95 9.13 -1.60
CA GLN A 66 -5.25 8.85 -2.85
C GLN A 66 -4.08 7.89 -2.61
N ALA A 67 -4.11 6.73 -3.28
CA ALA A 67 -3.11 5.70 -3.10
C ALA A 67 -1.93 5.83 -4.08
N TRP A 68 -0.71 6.01 -3.55
CA TRP A 68 0.53 5.99 -4.32
C TRP A 68 1.34 4.71 -4.11
N SER A 69 2.37 4.50 -4.92
CA SER A 69 3.27 3.35 -4.79
C SER A 69 4.11 3.39 -3.50
N PHE A 70 4.35 4.58 -2.95
CA PHE A 70 5.07 4.81 -1.70
C PHE A 70 4.13 4.92 -0.47
N GLY A 71 2.82 4.69 -0.64
CA GLY A 71 1.81 4.86 0.40
C GLY A 71 0.98 6.13 0.26
N SER A 72 0.33 6.58 1.34
CA SER A 72 -0.53 7.78 1.35
C SER A 72 0.22 9.05 1.78
N ILE A 73 1.35 8.90 2.46
CA ILE A 73 2.12 10.02 3.01
C ILE A 73 3.23 10.40 2.05
N HIS A 74 3.14 11.62 1.53
CA HIS A 74 4.18 12.25 0.75
C HIS A 74 5.05 13.12 1.67
N GLU A 75 6.29 12.71 1.92
CA GLU A 75 7.21 13.47 2.77
C GLU A 75 8.00 14.48 1.91
N LEU A 76 7.71 15.75 2.12
CA LEU A 76 8.26 16.91 1.42
C LEU A 76 9.45 17.46 2.23
N VAL A 77 10.63 16.91 1.94
CA VAL A 77 11.92 17.32 2.52
C VAL A 77 12.88 17.66 1.39
N VAL A 78 13.77 18.61 1.62
CA VAL A 78 14.86 18.91 0.68
C VAL A 78 15.78 17.70 0.57
N LYS A 79 16.04 17.24 -0.65
CA LYS A 79 16.90 16.08 -0.93
C LYS A 79 18.15 16.50 -1.70
N PRO A 80 19.36 16.07 -1.28
CA PRO A 80 20.55 16.23 -2.11
C PRO A 80 20.39 15.46 -3.42
N SER A 81 20.54 16.14 -4.56
CA SER A 81 20.41 15.58 -5.91
C SER A 81 19.03 14.93 -6.18
N THR A 82 18.09 15.73 -6.69
CA THR A 82 16.73 15.29 -7.01
C THR A 82 16.33 15.73 -8.42
N ASP A 83 15.58 14.86 -9.13
CA ASP A 83 15.01 15.20 -10.44
C ASP A 83 13.64 15.92 -10.32
N ASN A 84 13.23 16.31 -9.10
CA ASN A 84 11.92 16.90 -8.85
C ASN A 84 12.06 18.18 -8.01
N TYR A 85 11.62 19.30 -8.58
CA TYR A 85 11.71 20.63 -7.94
C TYR A 85 11.00 20.70 -6.58
N LEU A 86 10.01 19.84 -6.31
CA LEU A 86 9.31 19.78 -5.02
C LEU A 86 10.24 19.44 -3.84
N TYR A 87 11.34 18.72 -4.08
CA TYR A 87 12.35 18.39 -3.07
C TYR A 87 13.59 19.30 -3.13
N THR A 88 13.48 20.45 -3.77
CA THR A 88 14.49 21.52 -3.72
C THR A 88 14.06 22.62 -2.75
N ASP A 89 14.94 23.58 -2.49
CA ASP A 89 14.70 24.82 -1.72
C ASP A 89 14.19 25.98 -2.58
N ARG A 90 14.02 25.76 -3.90
CA ARG A 90 13.59 26.77 -4.87
C ARG A 90 12.08 27.02 -4.79
N ALA A 91 11.64 28.10 -5.43
CA ALA A 91 10.21 28.39 -5.54
C ALA A 91 9.47 27.28 -6.30
N VAL A 92 8.24 27.00 -5.88
CA VAL A 92 7.32 26.09 -6.58
C VAL A 92 6.27 26.96 -7.28
N PRO A 93 6.19 26.90 -8.62
CA PRO A 93 5.17 27.63 -9.39
C PRO A 93 3.74 27.22 -9.01
N LEU A 94 2.79 28.13 -9.25
CA LEU A 94 1.38 27.91 -8.93
C LEU A 94 0.81 26.77 -9.78
N HIS A 95 0.14 25.82 -9.13
CA HIS A 95 -0.52 24.69 -9.78
C HIS A 95 -1.64 24.12 -8.91
N TRP A 96 -2.35 23.11 -9.42
CA TRP A 96 -3.23 22.26 -8.62
C TRP A 96 -2.76 20.81 -8.69
N ASP A 97 -3.00 20.08 -7.61
CA ASP A 97 -2.54 18.70 -7.47
C ASP A 97 -3.42 17.74 -8.29
N GLY A 98 -2.84 16.64 -8.78
CA GLY A 98 -3.56 15.55 -9.46
C GLY A 98 -3.94 15.80 -10.92
N ALA A 99 -3.52 16.92 -11.52
CA ALA A 99 -3.85 17.31 -12.90
C ALA A 99 -3.55 16.21 -13.94
N PHE A 100 -2.31 15.71 -13.98
CA PHE A 100 -1.89 14.66 -14.91
C PHE A 100 -2.45 13.26 -14.60
N ALA A 101 -3.00 13.05 -13.40
CA ALA A 101 -3.62 11.79 -13.03
C ALA A 101 -5.10 11.70 -13.45
N GLY A 102 -5.70 12.81 -13.90
CA GLY A 102 -7.12 12.86 -14.30
C GLY A 102 -8.11 12.75 -13.14
N GLN A 103 -7.62 12.68 -11.89
CA GLN A 103 -8.43 12.61 -10.68
C GLN A 103 -7.83 13.56 -9.63
N PRO A 104 -8.15 14.87 -9.69
CA PRO A 104 -7.62 15.83 -8.73
C PRO A 104 -8.15 15.51 -7.32
N PRO A 105 -7.29 15.46 -6.28
CA PRO A 105 -7.76 15.32 -4.92
C PRO A 105 -8.61 16.53 -4.53
N ARG A 106 -9.61 16.30 -3.70
CA ARG A 106 -10.45 17.33 -3.12
C ARG A 106 -9.69 18.17 -2.11
N TYR A 107 -9.00 17.50 -1.18
CA TYR A 107 -8.26 18.15 -0.11
C TYR A 107 -6.80 17.73 -0.08
N LEU A 108 -5.94 18.68 0.29
CA LEU A 108 -4.56 18.42 0.69
C LEU A 108 -4.47 18.61 2.19
N VAL A 109 -4.06 17.56 2.90
CA VAL A 109 -3.85 17.58 4.34
C VAL A 109 -2.35 17.56 4.59
N PHE A 110 -1.85 18.57 5.28
CA PHE A 110 -0.43 18.74 5.59
C PHE A 110 -0.21 18.67 7.10
N HIS A 111 0.93 18.14 7.50
CA HIS A 111 1.43 18.19 8.87
C HIS A 111 2.89 18.65 8.85
N CYS A 112 3.18 19.74 9.53
CA CYS A 112 4.52 20.30 9.64
C CYS A 112 5.27 19.69 10.83
N LEU A 113 6.41 19.06 10.55
CA LEU A 113 7.32 18.55 11.58
C LEU A 113 8.39 19.57 11.92
N GLU A 114 8.97 20.18 10.88
CA GLU A 114 10.00 21.22 11.00
C GLU A 114 9.67 22.35 10.02
N ALA A 115 9.82 23.58 10.49
CA ALA A 115 9.55 24.79 9.73
C ALA A 115 10.80 25.69 9.72
N PRO A 116 11.05 26.42 8.61
CA PRO A 116 11.93 27.59 8.58
C PRO A 116 11.60 28.61 9.68
N GLU A 117 12.57 29.45 10.06
CA GLU A 117 12.24 30.60 10.91
C GLU A 117 11.41 31.62 10.14
N GLU A 118 10.61 32.41 10.87
CA GLU A 118 9.79 33.45 10.26
C GLU A 118 10.66 34.46 9.50
N GLY A 119 10.31 34.73 8.25
CA GLY A 119 11.06 35.63 7.37
C GLY A 119 12.17 34.97 6.55
N GLU A 120 12.48 33.68 6.74
CA GLU A 120 13.48 32.95 5.94
C GLU A 120 12.93 32.40 4.60
N GLY A 121 11.65 32.60 4.33
CA GLY A 121 10.96 32.11 3.14
C GLY A 121 10.31 30.74 3.33
N GLY A 122 9.99 30.06 2.23
CA GLY A 122 9.44 28.69 2.24
C GLY A 122 7.95 28.59 2.61
N GLU A 123 7.27 29.74 2.70
CA GLU A 123 5.84 29.83 2.89
C GLU A 123 5.12 29.12 1.75
N THR A 124 4.06 28.39 2.09
CA THR A 124 3.18 27.81 1.09
C THR A 124 2.20 28.87 0.62
N LEU A 125 2.14 29.06 -0.69
CA LEU A 125 1.21 30.01 -1.31
C LEU A 125 -0.09 29.28 -1.64
N PHE A 126 -1.22 29.88 -1.31
CA PHE A 126 -2.55 29.44 -1.73
C PHE A 126 -3.26 30.60 -2.42
N VAL A 127 -3.86 30.36 -3.59
CA VAL A 127 -4.57 31.38 -4.37
C VAL A 127 -6.03 30.99 -4.49
N ASP A 128 -6.94 31.84 -3.98
CA ASP A 128 -8.39 31.67 -4.14
C ASP A 128 -8.82 32.14 -5.53
N THR A 129 -8.94 31.19 -6.45
CA THR A 129 -9.26 31.49 -7.84
C THR A 129 -10.70 31.95 -8.05
N ALA A 130 -11.61 31.67 -7.11
CA ALA A 130 -12.96 32.23 -7.17
C ALA A 130 -12.93 33.74 -6.94
N LYS A 131 -12.06 34.24 -6.04
CA LYS A 131 -11.87 35.69 -5.87
C LYS A 131 -11.28 36.34 -7.12
N VAL A 132 -10.37 35.65 -7.80
CA VAL A 132 -9.82 36.11 -9.09
C VAL A 132 -10.97 36.24 -10.10
N TRP A 133 -11.80 35.21 -10.25
CA TRP A 133 -12.96 35.24 -11.14
C TRP A 133 -13.95 36.39 -10.82
N LEU A 134 -14.23 36.61 -9.54
CA LEU A 134 -15.12 37.67 -9.08
C LEU A 134 -14.56 39.07 -9.36
N SER A 135 -13.23 39.23 -9.38
CA SER A 135 -12.56 40.50 -9.71
C SER A 135 -12.60 40.87 -11.20
N LEU A 136 -12.91 39.91 -12.08
CA LEU A 136 -12.99 40.14 -13.52
C LEU A 136 -14.26 40.89 -13.92
N SER A 137 -14.12 41.79 -14.88
CA SER A 137 -15.24 42.39 -15.62
C SER A 137 -15.96 41.35 -16.49
N GLU A 138 -17.18 41.65 -16.92
CA GLU A 138 -17.97 40.75 -17.77
C GLU A 138 -17.26 40.40 -19.10
N PRO A 139 -16.65 41.34 -19.84
CA PRO A 139 -15.87 41.01 -21.04
C PRO A 139 -14.66 40.08 -20.76
N GLU A 140 -13.98 40.27 -19.63
CA GLU A 140 -12.88 39.39 -19.23
C GLU A 140 -13.39 37.99 -18.90
N ARG A 141 -14.53 37.88 -18.20
CA ARG A 141 -15.16 36.59 -17.88
C ARG A 141 -15.53 35.81 -19.14
N ASP A 142 -16.09 36.48 -20.14
CA ASP A 142 -16.41 35.86 -21.43
C ASP A 142 -15.17 35.38 -22.17
N ARG A 143 -14.11 36.20 -22.19
CA ARG A 143 -12.81 35.79 -22.73
C ARG A 143 -12.27 34.54 -22.01
N TYR A 144 -12.30 34.54 -20.68
CA TYR A 144 -11.72 33.46 -19.87
C TYR A 144 -12.49 32.14 -20.02
N ARG A 145 -13.82 32.18 -20.18
CA ARG A 145 -14.64 30.97 -20.43
C ARG A 145 -14.23 30.22 -21.71
N ALA A 146 -13.79 30.95 -22.73
CA ALA A 146 -13.35 30.37 -23.99
C ALA A 146 -11.94 29.74 -23.91
N LEU A 147 -11.12 30.12 -22.91
CA LEU A 147 -9.73 29.68 -22.83
C LEU A 147 -9.60 28.20 -22.43
N ARG A 148 -8.71 27.50 -23.14
CA ARG A 148 -8.25 26.15 -22.84
C ARG A 148 -6.72 26.15 -22.84
N PHE A 149 -6.12 25.39 -21.93
CA PHE A 149 -4.67 25.21 -21.88
C PHE A 149 -4.30 23.76 -22.09
N ARG A 150 -3.28 23.52 -22.90
CA ARG A 150 -2.61 22.23 -23.05
C ARG A 150 -1.42 22.21 -22.10
N TYR A 151 -1.35 21.15 -21.30
CA TYR A 151 -0.25 20.88 -20.39
C TYR A 151 0.48 19.64 -20.89
N SER A 152 1.80 19.69 -20.96
CA SER A 152 2.62 18.56 -21.41
C SER A 152 3.84 18.39 -20.52
N THR A 153 4.10 17.17 -20.07
CA THR A 153 5.32 16.80 -19.33
C THR A 153 5.78 15.41 -19.77
N GLU A 154 7.06 15.09 -19.55
CA GLU A 154 7.59 13.77 -19.85
C GLU A 154 6.79 12.68 -19.14
N LYS A 155 6.39 11.65 -19.88
CA LYS A 155 5.64 10.52 -19.31
C LYS A 155 6.57 9.69 -18.44
N ARG A 156 6.46 9.85 -17.12
CA ARG A 156 7.11 8.98 -16.12
C ARG A 156 6.11 7.90 -15.69
N ALA A 157 6.61 6.76 -15.20
CA ALA A 157 5.88 5.49 -15.00
C ALA A 157 4.37 5.58 -14.64
N HIS A 158 3.96 6.50 -13.75
CA HIS A 158 2.58 6.61 -13.26
C HIS A 158 1.91 7.99 -13.48
N TYR A 159 2.58 8.96 -14.10
CA TYR A 159 2.03 10.30 -14.36
C TYR A 159 2.80 11.01 -15.49
N GLY A 160 2.15 11.97 -16.14
CA GLY A 160 2.70 12.74 -17.26
C GLY A 160 2.08 12.36 -18.60
N GLY A 161 2.61 12.93 -19.69
CA GLY A 161 1.92 12.98 -20.98
C GLY A 161 1.31 14.36 -21.22
N SER A 162 0.25 14.42 -22.02
CA SER A 162 -0.42 15.68 -22.39
C SER A 162 -1.91 15.62 -22.10
N PHE A 163 -2.47 16.70 -21.56
CA PHE A 163 -3.91 16.87 -21.39
C PHE A 163 -4.32 18.33 -21.65
N VAL A 164 -5.61 18.54 -21.92
CA VAL A 164 -6.18 19.87 -22.11
C VAL A 164 -7.19 20.14 -20.98
N SER A 165 -7.08 21.29 -20.34
CA SER A 165 -8.03 21.75 -19.33
C SER A 165 -8.69 23.06 -19.74
N ALA A 166 -9.95 23.22 -19.34
CA ALA A 166 -10.56 24.54 -19.31
C ALA A 166 -9.92 25.41 -18.25
N LEU A 167 -9.72 26.70 -18.57
CA LEU A 167 -9.29 27.68 -17.58
C LEU A 167 -10.40 27.88 -16.54
N VAL A 168 -11.65 28.01 -16.99
CA VAL A 168 -12.81 28.23 -16.12
C VAL A 168 -13.54 26.91 -15.91
N VAL A 169 -13.72 26.51 -14.67
CA VAL A 169 -14.49 25.31 -14.27
C VAL A 169 -15.39 25.63 -13.08
N GLU A 170 -16.35 24.77 -12.82
CA GLU A 170 -17.16 24.83 -11.61
C GLU A 170 -16.54 23.97 -10.51
N HIS A 171 -16.59 24.46 -9.28
CA HIS A 171 -16.18 23.70 -8.13
C HIS A 171 -17.23 22.62 -7.82
N GLU A 172 -16.85 21.35 -8.00
CA GLU A 172 -17.76 20.19 -7.95
C GLU A 172 -18.69 20.13 -6.73
N THR A 173 -18.22 20.54 -5.53
CA THR A 173 -19.05 20.51 -4.32
C THR A 173 -19.63 21.86 -3.87
N ARG A 174 -19.12 22.99 -4.36
CA ARG A 174 -19.51 24.33 -3.90
C ARG A 174 -20.35 25.08 -4.92
N GLY A 175 -20.23 24.73 -6.19
CA GLY A 175 -20.88 25.39 -7.31
C GLY A 175 -20.30 26.77 -7.65
N ASP A 176 -19.26 27.24 -6.96
CA ASP A 176 -18.59 28.48 -7.33
C ASP A 176 -17.68 28.30 -8.55
N THR A 177 -17.57 29.34 -9.37
CA THR A 177 -16.70 29.35 -10.55
C THR A 177 -15.25 29.59 -10.12
N VAL A 178 -14.35 28.71 -10.55
CA VAL A 178 -12.93 28.69 -10.17
C VAL A 178 -12.04 28.61 -11.41
N LEU A 179 -10.76 28.95 -11.26
CA LEU A 179 -9.79 28.89 -12.34
C LEU A 179 -8.85 27.69 -12.17
N ARG A 180 -8.64 26.91 -13.23
CA ARG A 180 -7.63 25.84 -13.32
C ARG A 180 -6.49 26.29 -14.21
N PHE A 181 -5.39 26.65 -13.56
CA PHE A 181 -4.18 27.07 -14.22
C PHE A 181 -2.96 26.54 -13.48
N ALA A 182 -1.96 26.10 -14.23
CA ALA A 182 -0.66 25.72 -13.71
C ALA A 182 0.38 26.50 -14.50
N GLU A 183 1.33 27.08 -13.79
CA GLU A 183 2.41 27.83 -14.40
C GLU A 183 3.39 26.89 -15.13
N PRO A 184 4.02 27.38 -16.22
CA PRO A 184 5.09 26.63 -16.86
C PRO A 184 6.26 26.40 -15.90
N VAL A 185 6.88 25.24 -16.03
CA VAL A 185 8.09 24.84 -15.30
C VAL A 185 9.16 24.54 -16.33
N ASP A 186 10.26 25.27 -16.33
CA ASP A 186 11.28 25.18 -17.38
C ASP A 186 12.43 24.22 -17.03
N ASP A 187 12.50 23.73 -15.78
CA ASP A 187 13.66 23.04 -15.26
C ASP A 187 13.41 21.56 -14.89
N LEU A 188 13.50 21.18 -13.61
CA LEU A 188 13.29 19.82 -13.17
C LEU A 188 11.81 19.47 -13.32
N ASN A 189 11.48 18.29 -13.84
CA ASN A 189 10.08 17.93 -14.17
C ASN A 189 9.35 19.03 -14.95
N ALA A 190 9.96 19.49 -16.04
CA ALA A 190 9.41 20.56 -16.87
C ALA A 190 7.96 20.29 -17.29
N VAL A 191 7.16 21.36 -17.28
CA VAL A 191 5.76 21.37 -17.68
C VAL A 191 5.58 22.48 -18.71
N ALA A 192 5.38 22.09 -19.96
CA ALA A 192 5.02 23.00 -21.04
C ALA A 192 3.54 23.36 -20.94
N VAL A 193 3.23 24.65 -21.10
CA VAL A 193 1.87 25.21 -20.99
C VAL A 193 1.59 26.07 -22.20
N GLU A 194 0.54 25.73 -22.94
CA GLU A 194 0.17 26.42 -24.18
C GLU A 194 -1.33 26.75 -24.18
N ALA A 195 -1.67 28.00 -24.48
CA ALA A 195 -3.06 28.39 -24.73
C ALA A 195 -3.52 27.84 -26.08
N VAL A 196 -4.55 27.00 -26.07
CA VAL A 196 -5.03 26.32 -27.28
C VAL A 196 -5.63 27.35 -28.24
N GLY A 197 -5.14 27.34 -29.48
CA GLY A 197 -5.64 28.23 -30.55
C GLY A 197 -4.97 29.61 -30.59
N LEU A 198 -3.99 29.88 -29.71
CA LEU A 198 -3.16 31.09 -29.77
C LEU A 198 -1.76 30.75 -30.28
N ASP A 199 -1.10 31.73 -30.91
CA ASP A 199 0.31 31.58 -31.26
C ASP A 199 1.21 31.64 -30.00
N PRO A 200 2.49 31.22 -30.08
CA PRO A 200 3.37 31.18 -28.90
C PRO A 200 3.55 32.52 -28.17
N LEU A 201 3.58 33.64 -28.89
CA LEU A 201 3.75 34.96 -28.27
C LEU A 201 2.48 35.39 -27.55
N GLN A 202 1.33 35.18 -28.18
CA GLN A 202 0.03 35.41 -27.56
C GLN A 202 -0.19 34.53 -26.33
N SER A 203 0.19 33.25 -26.41
CA SER A 203 0.14 32.31 -25.30
C SER A 203 1.02 32.79 -24.13
N ALA A 204 2.26 33.20 -24.40
CA ALA A 204 3.17 33.72 -23.38
C ALA A 204 2.64 35.01 -22.73
N ALA A 205 2.09 35.93 -23.52
CA ALA A 205 1.49 37.17 -23.00
C ALA A 205 0.29 36.88 -22.09
N LEU A 206 -0.58 35.95 -22.48
CA LEU A 206 -1.73 35.52 -21.68
C LEU A 206 -1.30 34.84 -20.37
N ILE A 207 -0.27 33.99 -20.42
CA ILE A 207 0.31 33.36 -19.22
C ILE A 207 0.87 34.43 -18.26
N GLY A 208 1.54 35.45 -18.80
CA GLY A 208 2.02 36.60 -18.02
C GLY A 208 0.89 37.36 -17.33
N GLU A 209 -0.20 37.64 -18.05
CA GLU A 209 -1.39 38.29 -17.50
C GLU A 209 -2.02 37.47 -16.36
N LEU A 210 -2.16 36.15 -16.56
CA LEU A 210 -2.69 35.25 -15.53
C LEU A 210 -1.80 35.25 -14.28
N ARG A 211 -0.47 35.16 -14.45
CA ARG A 211 0.48 35.20 -13.34
C ARG A 211 0.36 36.49 -12.53
N GLU A 212 0.26 37.65 -13.19
CA GLU A 212 0.10 38.93 -12.50
C GLU A 212 -1.17 38.95 -11.65
N ARG A 213 -2.28 38.42 -12.16
CA ARG A 213 -3.55 38.33 -11.39
C ARG A 213 -3.50 37.33 -10.25
N LEU A 214 -2.87 36.18 -10.48
CA LEU A 214 -2.80 35.09 -9.50
C LEU A 214 -1.83 35.38 -8.34
N THR A 215 -0.94 36.36 -8.49
CA THR A 215 0.04 36.75 -7.46
C THR A 215 -0.40 37.93 -6.60
N LYS A 216 -1.59 38.49 -6.85
CA LYS A 216 -2.05 39.67 -6.11
C LYS A 216 -2.36 39.36 -4.64
N PRO A 217 -2.01 40.25 -3.70
CA PRO A 217 -2.23 40.03 -2.26
C PRO A 217 -3.69 39.81 -1.86
N GLU A 218 -4.65 40.38 -2.60
CA GLU A 218 -6.10 40.23 -2.32
C GLU A 218 -6.65 38.83 -2.60
N VAL A 219 -5.90 38.00 -3.33
CA VAL A 219 -6.29 36.61 -3.68
C VAL A 219 -5.30 35.56 -3.20
N THR A 220 -4.14 35.97 -2.68
CA THR A 220 -3.04 35.07 -2.31
C THR A 220 -2.83 35.07 -0.80
N LEU A 221 -2.92 33.89 -0.18
CA LEU A 221 -2.48 33.63 1.19
C LEU A 221 -1.06 33.04 1.16
N ALA A 222 -0.13 33.66 1.88
CA ALA A 222 1.20 33.09 2.14
C ALA A 222 1.23 32.52 3.57
N HIS A 223 1.20 31.19 3.69
CA HIS A 223 1.20 30.52 4.99
C HIS A 223 2.64 30.24 5.45
N ALA A 224 3.07 30.98 6.48
CA ALA A 224 4.26 30.68 7.26
C ALA A 224 3.94 29.53 8.23
N TRP A 225 4.72 28.46 8.13
CA TRP A 225 4.52 27.23 8.89
C TRP A 225 5.03 27.37 10.32
N HIS A 226 4.31 26.79 11.28
CA HIS A 226 4.86 26.45 12.59
C HIS A 226 4.95 24.93 12.75
N ALA A 227 5.97 24.47 13.47
CA ALA A 227 6.08 23.06 13.83
C ALA A 227 4.81 22.61 14.59
N GLY A 228 4.22 21.50 14.18
CA GLY A 228 2.95 21.00 14.69
C GLY A 228 1.70 21.51 13.97
N ASP A 229 1.81 22.49 13.05
CA ASP A 229 0.67 22.93 12.25
C ASP A 229 0.10 21.75 11.43
N VAL A 230 -1.22 21.58 11.49
CA VAL A 230 -1.98 20.73 10.56
C VAL A 230 -2.80 21.63 9.66
N VAL A 231 -2.53 21.60 8.35
CA VAL A 231 -3.21 22.47 7.38
C VAL A 231 -4.06 21.63 6.45
N ILE A 232 -5.31 22.04 6.23
CA ILE A 232 -6.20 21.42 5.25
C ILE A 232 -6.58 22.46 4.21
N ALA A 233 -6.31 22.17 2.95
CA ALA A 233 -6.56 23.06 1.82
C ALA A 233 -7.51 22.43 0.79
N ASP A 234 -8.49 23.22 0.34
CA ASP A 234 -9.40 22.92 -0.76
C ASP A 234 -8.69 23.00 -2.12
N ASN A 235 -8.14 21.87 -2.58
CA ASN A 235 -7.45 21.79 -3.86
C ASN A 235 -8.39 21.96 -5.06
N LEU A 236 -9.72 21.89 -4.88
CA LEU A 236 -10.63 22.10 -5.99
C LEU A 236 -10.85 23.57 -6.33
N GLY A 237 -10.82 24.45 -5.33
CA GLY A 237 -10.94 25.90 -5.52
C GLY A 237 -9.62 26.67 -5.53
N LEU A 238 -8.54 26.06 -5.05
CA LEU A 238 -7.26 26.74 -4.89
C LEU A 238 -6.23 26.33 -5.95
N LEU A 239 -5.37 27.28 -6.30
CA LEU A 239 -4.01 26.97 -6.76
C LEU A 239 -3.05 27.09 -5.59
N HIS A 240 -1.93 26.39 -5.66
CA HIS A 240 -0.91 26.48 -4.63
C HIS A 240 0.50 26.43 -5.20
N GLY A 241 1.43 26.99 -4.44
CA GLY A 241 2.85 27.07 -4.76
C GLY A 241 3.68 27.22 -3.49
N ARG A 242 4.93 27.64 -3.63
CA ARG A 242 5.84 27.81 -2.49
C ARG A 242 6.87 28.88 -2.80
N ARG A 243 7.17 29.74 -1.84
CA ARG A 243 8.33 30.64 -1.93
C ARG A 243 9.65 29.87 -1.83
N ALA A 244 10.73 30.43 -2.36
CA ALA A 244 12.07 29.87 -2.17
C ALA A 244 12.53 30.05 -0.71
N PHE A 245 13.46 29.20 -0.25
CA PHE A 245 14.06 29.25 1.09
C PHE A 245 15.53 28.77 1.08
N PRO A 246 16.42 29.43 0.32
CA PRO A 246 17.77 28.92 0.05
C PRO A 246 18.71 28.84 1.27
N ASN A 247 18.39 29.53 2.37
CA ASN A 247 19.25 29.63 3.56
C ASN A 247 18.56 29.14 4.84
N ALA A 248 17.37 28.54 4.74
CA ALA A 248 16.55 28.23 5.89
C ALA A 248 16.94 26.92 6.59
N LYS A 249 16.52 26.81 7.86
CA LYS A 249 16.46 25.54 8.60
C LYS A 249 15.68 24.44 7.83
N PRO A 250 15.83 23.16 8.22
CA PRO A 250 15.12 22.07 7.57
C PRO A 250 13.60 22.31 7.55
N ARG A 251 12.99 22.14 6.37
CA ARG A 251 11.55 22.17 6.17
C ARG A 251 11.06 20.76 5.92
N VAL A 252 10.34 20.19 6.88
CA VAL A 252 9.86 18.81 6.83
C VAL A 252 8.34 18.81 6.96
N ILE A 253 7.65 18.51 5.84
CA ILE A 253 6.19 18.48 5.79
C ILE A 253 5.71 17.14 5.27
N ARG A 254 4.73 16.54 5.93
CA ARG A 254 4.01 15.36 5.45
C ARG A 254 2.70 15.80 4.80
N ARG A 255 2.42 15.31 3.59
CA ARG A 255 1.17 15.58 2.87
C ARG A 255 0.41 14.29 2.60
N VAL A 256 -0.91 14.31 2.81
CA VAL A 256 -1.84 13.26 2.41
C VAL A 256 -2.90 13.90 1.50
N ASN A 257 -3.21 13.22 0.40
CA ASN A 257 -4.18 13.68 -0.57
C ASN A 257 -5.51 12.93 -0.35
N VAL A 258 -6.61 13.68 -0.29
CA VAL A 258 -7.97 13.15 -0.09
C VAL A 258 -8.75 13.33 -1.39
N LEU A 259 -9.29 12.25 -1.94
CA LEU A 259 -10.11 12.24 -3.14
C LEU A 259 -11.54 12.70 -2.85
N PRO A 260 -12.29 13.15 -3.87
CA PRO A 260 -13.73 13.33 -3.74
C PRO A 260 -14.39 12.00 -3.31
N SER A 261 -15.33 12.08 -2.36
CA SER A 261 -16.17 10.92 -2.03
C SER A 261 -17.06 10.59 -3.23
N GLN A 262 -17.03 9.35 -3.68
CA GLN A 262 -17.89 8.86 -4.76
C GLN A 262 -18.79 7.75 -4.23
N GLU A 263 -20.04 7.71 -4.68
CA GLU A 263 -20.88 6.54 -4.48
C GLU A 263 -20.31 5.39 -5.32
N HIS A 264 -19.95 4.31 -4.65
CA HIS A 264 -19.38 3.16 -5.33
C HIS A 264 -20.49 2.36 -6.01
N GLY A 265 -20.41 2.26 -7.33
CA GLY A 265 -21.29 1.36 -8.09
C GLY A 265 -21.01 -0.11 -7.76
N ALA A 266 -21.92 -1.01 -8.16
CA ALA A 266 -21.76 -2.45 -7.95
C ALA A 266 -20.44 -3.01 -8.53
N LEU A 267 -19.98 -2.47 -9.66
CA LEU A 267 -18.72 -2.86 -10.29
C LEU A 267 -17.50 -2.49 -9.44
N GLU A 268 -17.52 -1.34 -8.79
CA GLU A 268 -16.43 -0.87 -7.93
C GLU A 268 -16.39 -1.64 -6.62
N ALA A 269 -17.56 -1.93 -6.03
CA ALA A 269 -17.68 -2.84 -4.91
C ALA A 269 -17.12 -4.23 -5.25
N LEU A 270 -17.42 -4.76 -6.44
CA LEU A 270 -16.85 -6.03 -6.90
C LEU A 270 -15.32 -5.95 -7.03
N ARG A 271 -14.79 -4.90 -7.65
CA ARG A 271 -13.33 -4.69 -7.77
C ARG A 271 -12.65 -4.58 -6.41
N ALA A 272 -13.27 -3.88 -5.45
CA ALA A 272 -12.78 -3.77 -4.09
C ALA A 272 -12.79 -5.14 -3.38
N SER A 273 -13.87 -5.93 -3.54
CA SER A 273 -13.97 -7.28 -2.99
C SER A 273 -12.90 -8.21 -3.57
N LEU A 274 -12.66 -8.16 -4.88
CA LEU A 274 -11.58 -8.93 -5.51
C LEU A 274 -10.21 -8.48 -5.01
N ARG A 275 -9.99 -7.17 -4.81
CA ARG A 275 -8.70 -6.64 -4.35
C ARG A 275 -8.34 -7.11 -2.94
N ILE A 276 -9.29 -7.18 -2.01
CA ILE A 276 -9.03 -7.67 -0.64
C ILE A 276 -8.86 -9.21 -0.56
N ARG A 277 -9.09 -9.93 -1.65
CA ARG A 277 -8.83 -11.38 -1.81
C ARG A 277 -7.46 -11.68 -2.43
N ARG A 278 -6.68 -10.64 -2.71
CA ARG A 278 -5.26 -10.73 -3.10
C ARG A 278 -4.96 -11.74 -4.21
N PRO A 279 -5.60 -11.62 -5.39
CA PRO A 279 -5.42 -12.56 -6.50
C PRO A 279 -3.95 -12.69 -6.96
N GLU A 280 -3.10 -11.71 -6.66
CA GLU A 280 -1.66 -11.79 -6.88
C GLU A 280 -0.97 -12.97 -6.17
N PHE A 281 -1.55 -13.49 -5.08
CA PHE A 281 -1.01 -14.61 -4.31
C PHE A 281 -1.42 -15.97 -4.85
N MET A 282 -2.49 -16.06 -5.64
CA MET A 282 -2.99 -17.33 -6.19
C MET A 282 -1.91 -18.08 -6.99
N VAL A 283 -1.00 -17.37 -7.65
CA VAL A 283 0.11 -18.00 -8.40
C VAL A 283 1.03 -18.81 -7.49
N ALA A 284 1.30 -18.31 -6.28
CA ALA A 284 2.12 -19.01 -5.28
C ALA A 284 1.36 -20.17 -4.60
N GLU A 285 0.04 -20.14 -4.60
CA GLU A 285 -0.83 -21.17 -4.03
C GLU A 285 -1.02 -22.38 -4.96
N ILE A 286 -0.88 -22.19 -6.28
CA ILE A 286 -1.03 -23.27 -7.27
C ILE A 286 -0.12 -24.49 -6.96
N PRO A 287 1.19 -24.33 -6.66
CA PRO A 287 2.02 -25.47 -6.26
C PRO A 287 1.56 -26.15 -4.96
N ILE A 288 1.08 -25.38 -3.98
CA ILE A 288 0.56 -25.89 -2.70
C ILE A 288 -0.65 -26.80 -2.95
N PHE A 289 -1.49 -26.44 -3.93
CA PHE A 289 -2.60 -27.27 -4.38
C PHE A 289 -2.14 -28.49 -5.19
N LEU A 290 -1.28 -28.29 -6.18
CA LEU A 290 -0.98 -29.33 -7.18
C LEU A 290 0.02 -30.39 -6.70
N ILE A 291 0.99 -30.06 -5.85
CA ILE A 291 1.96 -31.04 -5.32
C ILE A 291 1.27 -32.24 -4.65
N PRO A 292 0.44 -32.06 -3.60
CA PRO A 292 -0.27 -33.18 -2.97
C PRO A 292 -1.21 -33.87 -3.94
N ALA A 293 -1.82 -33.13 -4.87
CA ALA A 293 -2.77 -33.69 -5.81
C ALA A 293 -2.12 -34.62 -6.85
N LEU A 294 -0.94 -34.26 -7.35
CA LEU A 294 -0.15 -35.10 -8.25
C LEU A 294 0.35 -36.37 -7.55
N LEU A 295 0.89 -36.22 -6.33
CA LEU A 295 1.39 -37.32 -5.49
C LEU A 295 0.29 -38.29 -5.07
N SER A 296 -0.95 -37.81 -4.92
CA SER A 296 -2.08 -38.68 -4.54
C SER A 296 -2.36 -39.76 -5.59
N GLN A 297 -1.91 -39.58 -6.84
CA GLN A 297 -2.15 -40.48 -7.98
C GLN A 297 -3.63 -40.86 -8.21
N ARG A 298 -4.57 -40.14 -7.60
CA ARG A 298 -6.00 -40.42 -7.72
C ARG A 298 -6.56 -39.75 -8.97
N ARG A 299 -7.43 -40.48 -9.68
CA ARG A 299 -8.31 -39.91 -10.70
C ARG A 299 -9.60 -39.47 -10.01
N PHE A 300 -10.02 -38.25 -10.31
CA PHE A 300 -11.28 -37.67 -9.83
C PHE A 300 -12.08 -37.17 -11.03
N ASP A 301 -13.40 -37.17 -10.89
CA ASP A 301 -14.27 -36.49 -11.84
C ASP A 301 -14.09 -34.96 -11.78
N ALA A 302 -14.54 -34.27 -12.82
CA ALA A 302 -14.38 -32.82 -12.93
C ALA A 302 -15.09 -32.06 -11.81
N THR A 303 -16.21 -32.58 -11.31
CA THR A 303 -17.02 -31.96 -10.26
C THR A 303 -16.27 -31.94 -8.93
N SER A 304 -15.68 -33.06 -8.52
CA SER A 304 -14.92 -33.17 -7.27
C SER A 304 -13.65 -32.31 -7.31
N TRP A 305 -13.00 -32.23 -8.47
CA TRP A 305 -11.87 -31.31 -8.68
C TRP A 305 -12.28 -29.86 -8.51
N PHE A 306 -13.43 -29.47 -9.07
CA PHE A 306 -13.97 -28.13 -8.94
C PHE A 306 -14.32 -27.81 -7.49
N GLU A 307 -15.04 -28.71 -6.79
CA GLU A 307 -15.38 -28.55 -5.37
C GLU A 307 -14.12 -28.37 -4.50
N LEU A 308 -13.09 -29.21 -4.71
CA LEU A 308 -11.82 -29.13 -3.98
C LEU A 308 -11.06 -27.82 -4.28
N ALA A 309 -10.99 -27.40 -5.55
CA ALA A 309 -10.34 -26.15 -5.92
C ALA A 309 -11.08 -24.95 -5.30
N VAL A 310 -12.41 -24.93 -5.36
CA VAL A 310 -13.24 -23.89 -4.73
C VAL A 310 -12.99 -23.85 -3.23
N LEU A 311 -13.04 -25.00 -2.54
CA LEU A 311 -12.78 -25.07 -1.11
C LEU A 311 -11.39 -24.54 -0.76
N PHE A 312 -10.36 -24.96 -1.49
CA PHE A 312 -8.97 -24.57 -1.27
C PHE A 312 -8.78 -23.04 -1.36
N PHE A 313 -9.17 -22.42 -2.49
CA PHE A 313 -9.00 -20.98 -2.68
C PHE A 313 -9.91 -20.15 -1.77
N LEU A 314 -11.07 -20.70 -1.39
CA LEU A 314 -11.97 -20.03 -0.45
C LEU A 314 -11.33 -19.85 0.93
N LEU A 315 -10.51 -20.80 1.39
CA LEU A 315 -9.78 -20.68 2.67
C LEU A 315 -8.72 -19.58 2.64
N PHE A 316 -7.94 -19.50 1.56
CA PHE A 316 -6.96 -18.41 1.37
C PHE A 316 -7.65 -17.05 1.33
N HIS A 317 -8.74 -16.93 0.56
CA HIS A 317 -9.52 -15.71 0.52
C HIS A 317 -10.06 -15.27 1.89
N VAL A 318 -10.48 -16.21 2.74
CA VAL A 318 -10.90 -15.88 4.11
C VAL A 318 -9.74 -15.28 4.90
N GLY A 319 -8.55 -15.89 4.84
CA GLY A 319 -7.34 -15.39 5.48
C GLY A 319 -6.94 -14.00 4.99
N ASP A 320 -6.96 -13.77 3.67
CA ASP A 320 -6.59 -12.50 3.06
C ASP A 320 -7.56 -11.37 3.41
N MET A 321 -8.87 -11.63 3.33
CA MET A 321 -9.87 -10.64 3.74
C MET A 321 -9.76 -10.32 5.23
N ALA A 322 -9.53 -11.35 6.07
CA ALA A 322 -9.34 -11.18 7.51
C ALA A 322 -8.09 -10.34 7.81
N ASN A 323 -7.00 -10.57 7.09
CA ASN A 323 -5.78 -9.77 7.21
C ASN A 323 -6.03 -8.31 6.79
N CYS A 324 -6.61 -8.07 5.61
CA CYS A 324 -6.94 -6.71 5.15
C CYS A 324 -7.88 -5.98 6.12
N LEU A 325 -8.89 -6.67 6.66
CA LEU A 325 -9.83 -6.07 7.60
C LEU A 325 -9.16 -5.69 8.93
N ALA A 326 -8.28 -6.56 9.45
CA ALA A 326 -7.54 -6.30 10.67
C ALA A 326 -6.52 -5.17 10.51
N ASP A 327 -5.82 -5.13 9.37
CA ASP A 327 -4.75 -4.17 9.09
C ASP A 327 -5.23 -2.89 8.40
N ARG A 328 -6.53 -2.72 8.14
CA ARG A 328 -7.08 -1.56 7.40
C ARG A 328 -6.57 -0.20 7.87
N GLU A 329 -6.36 0.00 9.17
CA GLU A 329 -5.87 1.26 9.72
C GLU A 329 -4.37 1.43 9.48
N LEU A 330 -3.63 0.34 9.63
CA LEU A 330 -2.20 0.25 9.40
C LEU A 330 -1.83 0.44 7.93
N ASP A 331 -2.57 -0.26 7.08
CA ASP A 331 -2.42 -0.27 5.63
C ASP A 331 -2.77 1.08 5.00
N SER A 332 -3.44 1.98 5.73
CA SER A 332 -3.70 3.34 5.24
C SER A 332 -2.40 4.09 4.91
N VAL A 333 -1.29 3.76 5.60
CA VAL A 333 0.02 4.39 5.42
C VAL A 333 0.73 3.87 4.18
N TYR A 334 0.87 2.55 4.04
CA TYR A 334 1.77 1.93 3.05
C TYR A 334 1.05 1.11 1.98
N LYS A 335 -0.09 0.50 2.32
CA LYS A 335 -0.89 -0.33 1.41
C LYS A 335 -2.26 0.30 1.19
N THR A 336 -2.26 1.60 0.90
CA THR A 336 -3.47 2.44 0.87
C THR A 336 -4.55 1.85 -0.04
N ARG A 337 -4.18 1.20 -1.15
CA ARG A 337 -5.15 0.52 -2.04
C ARG A 337 -5.97 -0.58 -1.35
N LEU A 338 -5.38 -1.33 -0.41
CA LEU A 338 -6.07 -2.38 0.34
C LEU A 338 -6.96 -1.77 1.41
N SER A 339 -6.43 -0.80 2.16
CA SER A 339 -7.18 -0.03 3.15
C SER A 339 -8.42 0.61 2.55
N GLU A 340 -8.27 1.34 1.43
CA GLU A 340 -9.38 1.99 0.73
C GLU A 340 -10.38 0.98 0.15
N ALA A 341 -9.95 -0.21 -0.28
CA ALA A 341 -10.88 -1.26 -0.71
C ALA A 341 -11.75 -1.78 0.45
N VAL A 342 -11.16 -1.98 1.64
CA VAL A 342 -11.91 -2.37 2.85
C VAL A 342 -12.93 -1.29 3.22
N TYR A 343 -12.52 -0.03 3.14
CA TYR A 343 -13.35 1.11 3.50
C TYR A 343 -14.45 1.42 2.48
N ALA A 344 -14.18 1.27 1.19
CA ALA A 344 -15.18 1.40 0.13
C ALA A 344 -16.29 0.35 0.26
N LEU A 345 -15.93 -0.88 0.63
CA LEU A 345 -16.91 -1.94 0.92
C LEU A 345 -17.67 -1.71 2.24
N GLY A 346 -17.01 -1.08 3.21
CA GLY A 346 -17.44 -0.98 4.59
C GLY A 346 -16.94 -2.17 5.43
N PRO A 347 -16.32 -1.94 6.62
CA PRO A 347 -15.80 -3.02 7.47
C PRO A 347 -16.83 -4.11 7.82
N LYS A 348 -18.10 -3.74 7.99
CA LYS A 348 -19.20 -4.69 8.26
C LYS A 348 -19.48 -5.62 7.07
N ASN A 349 -19.42 -5.09 5.85
CA ASN A 349 -19.59 -5.90 4.64
C ASN A 349 -18.41 -6.86 4.46
N VAL A 350 -17.18 -6.40 4.69
CA VAL A 350 -16.00 -7.28 4.65
C VAL A 350 -16.12 -8.40 5.70
N ALA A 351 -16.54 -8.08 6.92
CA ALA A 351 -16.81 -9.07 7.96
C ALA A 351 -17.91 -10.07 7.54
N PHE A 352 -18.98 -9.60 6.89
CA PHE A 352 -20.02 -10.45 6.32
C PHE A 352 -19.46 -11.38 5.22
N GLN A 353 -18.62 -10.87 4.31
CA GLN A 353 -17.99 -11.68 3.27
C GLN A 353 -17.08 -12.77 3.87
N ILE A 354 -16.31 -12.44 4.91
CA ILE A 354 -15.50 -13.40 5.66
C ILE A 354 -16.38 -14.50 6.26
N ALA A 355 -17.47 -14.13 6.94
CA ALA A 355 -18.39 -15.07 7.56
C ALA A 355 -19.09 -15.96 6.52
N ALA A 356 -19.61 -15.38 5.45
CA ALA A 356 -20.26 -16.10 4.37
C ALA A 356 -19.31 -17.08 3.66
N SER A 357 -18.07 -16.65 3.36
CA SER A 357 -17.04 -17.52 2.80
C SER A 357 -16.64 -18.66 3.77
N SER A 358 -16.58 -18.38 5.07
CA SER A 358 -16.29 -19.40 6.09
C SER A 358 -17.40 -20.44 6.22
N VAL A 359 -18.67 -20.00 6.24
CA VAL A 359 -19.83 -20.90 6.28
C VAL A 359 -19.90 -21.76 5.02
N LEU A 360 -19.65 -21.17 3.84
CA LEU A 360 -19.61 -21.92 2.59
C LEU A 360 -18.49 -22.96 2.60
N ALA A 361 -17.28 -22.60 3.05
CA ALA A 361 -16.17 -23.54 3.18
C ALA A 361 -16.50 -24.71 4.11
N LEU A 362 -17.11 -24.43 5.27
CA LEU A 362 -17.56 -25.45 6.21
C LEU A 362 -18.67 -26.35 5.61
N GLY A 363 -19.60 -25.77 4.85
CA GLY A 363 -20.66 -26.50 4.17
C GLY A 363 -20.10 -27.48 3.12
N ILE A 364 -19.21 -27.00 2.25
CA ILE A 364 -18.52 -27.85 1.26
C ILE A 364 -17.72 -28.96 1.96
N ALA A 365 -16.99 -28.62 3.03
CA ALA A 365 -16.21 -29.60 3.79
C ALA A 365 -17.08 -30.64 4.48
N ALA A 366 -18.22 -30.24 5.06
CA ALA A 366 -19.18 -31.14 5.68
C ALA A 366 -19.79 -32.10 4.65
N GLU A 367 -20.15 -31.60 3.47
CA GLU A 367 -20.65 -32.43 2.38
C GLU A 367 -19.61 -33.45 1.91
N ILE A 368 -18.35 -33.02 1.70
CA ILE A 368 -17.24 -33.92 1.35
C ILE A 368 -17.06 -34.99 2.44
N SER A 369 -17.10 -34.59 3.73
CA SER A 369 -17.01 -35.50 4.87
C SER A 369 -18.12 -36.55 4.92
N LEU A 370 -19.36 -36.14 4.64
CA LEU A 370 -20.51 -37.06 4.57
C LEU A 370 -20.38 -38.06 3.41
N ARG A 371 -19.93 -37.60 2.24
CA ARG A 371 -19.74 -38.44 1.05
C ARG A 371 -18.58 -39.43 1.20
N SER A 372 -17.49 -39.02 1.85
CA SER A 372 -16.29 -39.84 2.05
C SER A 372 -16.37 -40.76 3.27
N GLY A 373 -17.28 -40.50 4.20
CA GLY A 373 -17.41 -41.22 5.48
C GLY A 373 -16.36 -40.84 6.52
N GLY A 374 -15.60 -39.75 6.32
CA GLY A 374 -14.55 -39.27 7.21
C GLY A 374 -14.79 -37.83 7.69
N TRP A 375 -14.47 -37.53 8.95
CA TRP A 375 -14.67 -36.21 9.56
C TRP A 375 -13.46 -35.28 9.38
N GLU A 376 -12.36 -35.79 8.84
CA GLU A 376 -11.07 -35.11 8.70
C GLU A 376 -11.14 -33.85 7.82
N PRO A 377 -11.80 -33.82 6.63
CA PRO A 377 -11.94 -32.60 5.84
C PRO A 377 -12.60 -31.46 6.63
N LEU A 378 -13.72 -31.73 7.29
CA LEU A 378 -14.43 -30.74 8.10
C LEU A 378 -13.58 -30.24 9.26
N ALA A 379 -12.86 -31.12 9.96
CA ALA A 379 -11.97 -30.73 11.06
C ALA A 379 -10.78 -29.88 10.58
N LEU A 380 -10.15 -30.25 9.46
CA LEU A 380 -9.05 -29.47 8.87
C LEU A 380 -9.51 -28.08 8.45
N VAL A 381 -10.69 -27.96 7.84
CA VAL A 381 -11.28 -26.67 7.45
C VAL A 381 -11.63 -25.84 8.67
N ALA A 382 -12.29 -26.41 9.68
CA ALA A 382 -12.63 -25.70 10.91
C ALA A 382 -11.38 -25.21 11.65
N ALA A 383 -10.36 -26.05 11.78
CA ALA A 383 -9.08 -25.69 12.41
C ALA A 383 -8.33 -24.62 11.59
N GLY A 384 -8.29 -24.77 10.27
CA GLY A 384 -7.66 -23.82 9.35
C GLY A 384 -8.31 -22.44 9.40
N LEU A 385 -9.64 -22.37 9.38
CA LEU A 385 -10.39 -21.11 9.55
C LEU A 385 -10.14 -20.49 10.93
N ALA A 386 -10.19 -21.30 12.00
CA ALA A 386 -9.96 -20.81 13.36
C ALA A 386 -8.56 -20.22 13.53
N LEU A 387 -7.52 -20.91 13.03
CA LEU A 387 -6.14 -20.44 13.08
C LEU A 387 -5.90 -19.26 12.13
N GLY A 388 -6.48 -19.28 10.92
CA GLY A 388 -6.34 -18.21 9.93
C GLY A 388 -6.94 -16.89 10.40
N LEU A 389 -8.13 -16.93 11.03
CA LEU A 389 -8.71 -15.74 11.66
C LEU A 389 -7.87 -15.27 12.85
N GLN A 390 -7.40 -16.20 13.69
CA GLN A 390 -6.58 -15.92 14.86
C GLN A 390 -5.15 -15.46 14.53
N TYR A 391 -4.71 -15.61 13.28
CA TYR A 391 -3.48 -14.98 12.82
C TYR A 391 -3.56 -13.45 12.92
N SER A 392 -4.70 -12.89 12.49
CA SER A 392 -4.94 -11.43 12.40
C SER A 392 -5.77 -10.87 13.56
N PHE A 393 -6.58 -11.69 14.23
CA PHE A 393 -7.50 -11.24 15.30
C PHE A 393 -7.15 -11.83 16.68
N LYS A 394 -7.58 -11.12 17.73
CA LYS A 394 -7.54 -11.59 19.13
C LYS A 394 -8.49 -12.80 19.32
N PRO A 395 -8.23 -13.68 20.32
CA PRO A 395 -7.25 -13.53 21.40
C PRO A 395 -5.81 -13.93 21.04
N LEU A 396 -5.60 -14.78 20.04
CA LEU A 396 -4.25 -15.24 19.71
C LEU A 396 -3.41 -14.14 19.06
N TYR A 397 -3.91 -13.49 18.01
CA TYR A 397 -3.17 -12.48 17.24
C TYR A 397 -1.75 -12.97 16.89
N ALA A 398 -1.66 -14.14 16.24
CA ALA A 398 -0.39 -14.85 16.07
C ALA A 398 0.66 -14.05 15.30
N LYS A 399 0.23 -13.16 14.39
CA LYS A 399 1.15 -12.33 13.58
C LYS A 399 2.06 -11.42 14.41
N GLY A 400 1.60 -10.99 15.60
CA GLY A 400 2.36 -10.16 16.52
C GLY A 400 3.02 -10.92 17.68
N ARG A 401 3.20 -12.25 17.56
CA ARG A 401 3.74 -13.10 18.64
C ARG A 401 5.07 -13.76 18.28
N GLY A 402 5.97 -13.01 17.65
CA GLY A 402 7.34 -13.45 17.35
C GLY A 402 7.36 -14.75 16.55
N LEU A 403 8.02 -15.79 17.07
CA LEU A 403 8.14 -17.08 16.39
C LEU A 403 6.81 -17.80 16.17
N LEU A 404 5.77 -17.50 16.95
CA LEU A 404 4.44 -18.07 16.71
C LEU A 404 3.89 -17.67 15.33
N GLN A 405 4.25 -16.48 14.84
CA GLN A 405 3.92 -16.04 13.49
C GLN A 405 4.39 -17.06 12.44
N VAL A 406 5.64 -17.51 12.56
CA VAL A 406 6.26 -18.46 11.61
C VAL A 406 5.53 -19.80 11.66
N LEU A 407 5.27 -20.31 12.86
CA LEU A 407 4.56 -21.58 13.04
C LEU A 407 3.14 -21.53 12.49
N THR A 408 2.39 -20.45 12.79
CA THR A 408 1.03 -20.30 12.30
C THR A 408 0.99 -20.18 10.78
N LEU A 409 1.85 -19.35 10.16
CA LEU A 409 1.94 -19.25 8.70
C LEU A 409 2.32 -20.59 8.06
N TRP A 410 3.30 -21.29 8.62
CA TRP A 410 3.70 -22.62 8.18
C TRP A 410 2.52 -23.61 8.16
N THR A 411 1.68 -23.57 9.20
CA THR A 411 0.47 -24.39 9.28
C THR A 411 -0.62 -23.96 8.30
N ILE A 412 -1.01 -22.68 8.27
CA ILE A 412 -2.20 -22.24 7.53
C ILE A 412 -1.96 -22.00 6.04
N ILE A 413 -0.72 -21.76 5.61
CA ILE A 413 -0.37 -21.56 4.19
C ILE A 413 0.09 -22.87 3.55
N PHE A 414 0.88 -23.68 4.24
CA PHE A 414 1.51 -24.85 3.62
C PHE A 414 0.91 -26.16 4.12
N VAL A 415 1.20 -26.56 5.37
CA VAL A 415 0.91 -27.92 5.82
C VAL A 415 -0.58 -28.23 5.85
N GLY A 416 -1.39 -27.33 6.40
CA GLY A 416 -2.84 -27.48 6.49
C GLY A 416 -3.50 -27.62 5.12
N PRO A 417 -3.32 -26.65 4.21
CA PRO A 417 -3.91 -26.73 2.87
C PRO A 417 -3.43 -27.94 2.06
N MET A 418 -2.15 -28.31 2.13
CA MET A 418 -1.64 -29.51 1.43
C MET A 418 -2.25 -30.79 2.01
N THR A 419 -2.40 -30.86 3.33
CA THR A 419 -3.04 -31.99 4.02
C THR A 419 -4.53 -32.08 3.67
N LEU A 420 -5.22 -30.94 3.56
CA LEU A 420 -6.62 -30.90 3.14
C LEU A 420 -6.77 -31.48 1.73
N VAL A 421 -5.96 -31.04 0.77
CA VAL A 421 -5.98 -31.58 -0.58
C VAL A 421 -5.72 -33.08 -0.57
N TRP A 422 -4.71 -33.54 0.18
CA TRP A 422 -4.38 -34.96 0.32
C TRP A 422 -5.55 -35.79 0.85
N VAL A 423 -6.19 -35.34 1.93
CA VAL A 423 -7.31 -36.05 2.58
C VAL A 423 -8.56 -36.06 1.72
N VAL A 424 -8.92 -34.93 1.10
CA VAL A 424 -10.09 -34.85 0.20
C VAL A 424 -9.91 -35.76 -1.01
N LEU A 425 -8.67 -36.00 -1.45
CA LEU A 425 -8.36 -36.95 -2.51
C LEU A 425 -8.46 -38.42 -2.05
N GLY A 426 -9.05 -38.70 -0.89
CA GLY A 426 -9.31 -40.04 -0.38
C GLY A 426 -8.05 -40.75 0.12
N ARG A 427 -7.11 -39.98 0.66
CA ARG A 427 -5.90 -40.49 1.33
C ARG A 427 -6.01 -40.27 2.84
N GLY A 428 -5.36 -41.13 3.62
CA GLY A 428 -5.29 -40.98 5.08
C GLY A 428 -4.22 -40.00 5.52
N LEU A 429 -4.14 -39.75 6.83
CA LEU A 429 -3.07 -38.99 7.47
C LEU A 429 -1.78 -39.83 7.57
N GLU A 430 -1.18 -40.09 6.41
CA GLU A 430 0.02 -40.91 6.28
C GLU A 430 1.29 -40.13 6.69
N PRO A 431 2.21 -40.70 7.49
CA PRO A 431 3.39 -39.98 7.97
C PRO A 431 4.29 -39.43 6.86
N LEU A 432 4.44 -40.17 5.75
CA LEU A 432 5.38 -39.82 4.69
C LEU A 432 4.94 -38.57 3.88
N PRO A 433 3.72 -38.49 3.32
CA PRO A 433 3.21 -37.26 2.70
C PRO A 433 3.17 -36.07 3.66
N LEU A 434 2.76 -36.29 4.92
CA LEU A 434 2.71 -35.21 5.91
C LEU A 434 4.11 -34.66 6.21
N ALA A 435 5.13 -35.52 6.32
CA ALA A 435 6.52 -35.10 6.47
C ALA A 435 7.02 -34.30 5.25
N LEU A 436 6.55 -34.65 4.04
CA LEU A 436 6.89 -33.93 2.82
C LEU A 436 6.26 -32.53 2.81
N PHE A 437 4.97 -32.42 3.18
CA PHE A 437 4.29 -31.13 3.26
C PHE A 437 4.91 -30.24 4.34
N ALA A 438 5.26 -30.82 5.49
CA ALA A 438 5.98 -30.15 6.56
C ALA A 438 7.35 -29.61 6.09
N SER A 439 8.11 -30.43 5.36
CA SER A 439 9.42 -30.08 4.82
C SER A 439 9.33 -29.02 3.72
N TYR A 440 8.34 -29.14 2.83
CA TYR A 440 8.04 -28.14 1.81
C TYR A 440 7.65 -26.79 2.43
N GLY A 441 6.74 -26.82 3.41
CA GLY A 441 6.36 -25.63 4.16
C GLY A 441 7.54 -25.00 4.89
N LEU A 442 8.43 -25.80 5.49
CA LEU A 442 9.62 -25.29 6.18
C LEU A 442 10.55 -24.58 5.19
N MET A 443 10.77 -25.18 4.02
CA MET A 443 11.56 -24.60 2.93
C MET A 443 10.96 -23.27 2.46
N GLN A 444 9.67 -23.24 2.10
CA GLN A 444 9.02 -22.03 1.61
C GLN A 444 8.94 -20.93 2.68
N GLN A 445 8.62 -21.29 3.93
CA GLN A 445 8.56 -20.34 5.03
C GLN A 445 9.93 -19.72 5.34
N GLY A 446 11.02 -20.48 5.17
CA GLY A 446 12.39 -19.93 5.25
C GLY A 446 12.65 -18.84 4.21
N ILE A 447 12.11 -18.98 2.99
CA ILE A 447 12.21 -17.96 1.94
C ILE A 447 11.36 -16.74 2.29
N VAL A 448 10.13 -16.94 2.76
CA VAL A 448 9.22 -15.86 3.18
C VAL A 448 9.79 -15.03 4.32
N LEU A 449 10.53 -15.66 5.26
CA LEU A 449 11.16 -14.98 6.39
C LEU A 449 12.18 -13.91 5.96
N VAL A 450 12.73 -13.98 4.76
CA VAL A 450 13.61 -12.93 4.21
C VAL A 450 12.83 -11.64 3.93
N ASN A 451 11.59 -11.74 3.42
CA ASN A 451 10.73 -10.55 3.25
C ASN A 451 10.29 -10.00 4.61
N THR A 452 9.91 -10.88 5.55
CA THR A 452 9.59 -10.43 6.92
C THR A 452 10.77 -9.71 7.58
N ALA A 453 12.01 -10.10 7.25
CA ALA A 453 13.21 -9.43 7.71
C ALA A 453 13.44 -8.06 7.02
N GLU A 454 13.07 -7.90 5.76
CA GLU A 454 13.12 -6.61 5.04
C GLU A 454 12.10 -5.61 5.63
N ASP A 455 10.92 -6.09 6.01
CA ASP A 455 9.80 -5.29 6.55
C ASP A 455 10.01 -4.84 8.01
N LEU A 456 11.12 -5.23 8.64
CA LEU A 456 11.39 -5.00 10.07
C LEU A 456 11.23 -3.53 10.53
N PRO A 457 11.70 -2.50 9.79
CA PRO A 457 11.48 -1.10 10.17
C PRO A 457 10.00 -0.71 10.18
N ASP A 458 9.24 -1.21 9.21
CA ASP A 458 7.81 -0.95 9.11
C ASP A 458 7.07 -1.68 10.23
N ASP A 459 7.35 -2.97 10.46
CA ASP A 459 6.78 -3.74 11.57
C ASP A 459 7.02 -3.07 12.94
N ARG A 460 8.20 -2.48 13.14
CA ARG A 460 8.54 -1.79 14.39
C ARG A 460 7.77 -0.48 14.52
N ALA A 461 7.70 0.32 13.45
CA ALA A 461 6.87 1.53 13.42
C ALA A 461 5.38 1.22 13.67
N MET A 462 4.96 -0.01 13.39
CA MET A 462 3.61 -0.52 13.57
C MET A 462 3.36 -1.18 14.93
N ASN A 463 4.38 -1.29 15.80
CA ASN A 463 4.32 -2.03 17.07
C ASN A 463 3.88 -3.50 16.92
N ILE A 464 4.21 -4.15 15.80
CA ILE A 464 3.91 -5.57 15.57
C ILE A 464 5.18 -6.38 15.83
N ARG A 465 5.20 -7.16 16.92
CA ARG A 465 6.32 -8.05 17.24
C ARG A 465 6.33 -9.28 16.32
N THR A 466 6.78 -9.10 15.08
CA THR A 466 7.00 -10.19 14.12
C THR A 466 8.20 -11.06 14.53
N SER A 467 8.39 -12.18 13.84
CA SER A 467 9.57 -13.04 14.05
C SER A 467 10.87 -12.29 13.79
N ALA A 468 10.87 -11.36 12.82
CA ALA A 468 12.03 -10.54 12.52
C ALA A 468 12.42 -9.63 13.68
N ILE A 469 11.44 -8.96 14.31
CA ILE A 469 11.67 -8.16 15.52
C ILE A 469 12.14 -9.05 16.68
N ALA A 470 11.54 -10.23 16.85
CA ALA A 470 11.86 -11.12 17.97
C ALA A 470 13.28 -11.71 17.89
N LEU A 471 13.79 -11.96 16.68
CA LEU A 471 15.10 -12.58 16.44
C LEU A 471 16.22 -11.56 16.16
N GLY A 472 15.87 -10.39 15.63
CA GLY A 472 16.80 -9.46 15.01
C GLY A 472 17.13 -9.84 13.56
N LEU A 473 17.68 -8.89 12.81
CA LEU A 473 17.84 -8.99 11.35
C LEU A 473 18.76 -10.16 10.93
N GLU A 474 19.98 -10.24 11.48
CA GLU A 474 20.95 -11.28 11.10
C GLU A 474 20.48 -12.68 11.51
N THR A 475 19.96 -12.82 12.73
CA THR A 475 19.42 -14.10 13.22
C THR A 475 18.26 -14.56 12.36
N SER A 476 17.37 -13.66 11.94
CA SER A 476 16.26 -13.99 11.05
C SER A 476 16.74 -14.57 9.73
N LEU A 477 17.78 -14.00 9.12
CA LEU A 477 18.38 -14.54 7.89
C LEU A 477 19.11 -15.86 8.11
N SER A 478 19.68 -16.07 9.30
CA SER A 478 20.31 -17.34 9.70
C SER A 478 19.27 -18.45 9.85
N VAL A 479 18.16 -18.16 10.52
CA VAL A 479 17.01 -19.06 10.66
C VAL A 479 16.39 -19.34 9.29
N ALA A 480 16.19 -18.31 8.45
CA ALA A 480 15.69 -18.45 7.08
C ALA A 480 16.55 -19.44 6.27
N LEU A 481 17.88 -19.28 6.29
CA LEU A 481 18.80 -20.18 5.60
C LEU A 481 18.72 -21.61 6.15
N GLY A 482 18.69 -21.77 7.48
CA GLY A 482 18.55 -23.08 8.12
C GLY A 482 17.25 -23.79 7.73
N MET A 483 16.13 -23.07 7.72
CA MET A 483 14.82 -23.59 7.30
C MET A 483 14.83 -24.04 5.83
N VAL A 484 15.43 -23.27 4.92
CA VAL A 484 15.56 -23.64 3.50
C VAL A 484 16.42 -24.89 3.32
N ILE A 485 17.56 -24.99 4.02
CA ILE A 485 18.44 -26.15 3.92
C ILE A 485 17.78 -27.41 4.48
N VAL A 486 17.26 -27.34 5.71
CA VAL A 486 16.64 -28.48 6.39
C VAL A 486 15.36 -28.91 5.67
N GLY A 487 14.48 -27.96 5.36
CA GLY A 487 13.26 -28.23 4.61
C GLY A 487 13.54 -28.77 3.21
N GLY A 488 14.49 -28.15 2.50
CA GLY A 488 14.91 -28.58 1.16
C GLY A 488 15.50 -29.99 1.14
N ALA A 489 16.36 -30.33 2.10
CA ALA A 489 16.90 -31.68 2.26
C ALA A 489 15.79 -32.70 2.55
N GLY A 490 14.81 -32.34 3.40
CA GLY A 490 13.62 -33.15 3.65
C GLY A 490 12.80 -33.38 2.38
N VAL A 491 12.51 -32.33 1.61
CA VAL A 491 11.79 -32.45 0.33
C VAL A 491 12.54 -33.35 -0.65
N LEU A 492 13.85 -33.17 -0.80
CA LEU A 492 14.68 -34.00 -1.69
C LEU A 492 14.66 -35.48 -1.27
N GLY A 493 14.88 -35.78 0.01
CA GLY A 493 14.91 -37.16 0.51
C GLY A 493 13.56 -37.85 0.39
N LEU A 494 12.48 -37.15 0.73
CA LEU A 494 11.12 -37.69 0.70
C LEU A 494 10.63 -37.88 -0.74
N LEU A 495 10.86 -36.92 -1.64
CA LEU A 495 10.57 -37.11 -3.06
C LEU A 495 11.44 -38.19 -3.69
N GLY A 496 12.71 -38.28 -3.30
CA GLY A 496 13.60 -39.38 -3.71
C GLY A 496 13.03 -40.75 -3.33
N HIS A 497 12.40 -40.87 -2.16
CA HIS A 497 11.69 -42.08 -1.76
C HIS A 497 10.46 -42.37 -2.64
N PHE A 498 9.64 -41.35 -2.94
CA PHE A 498 8.51 -41.49 -3.89
C PHE A 498 8.95 -41.87 -5.32
N LEU A 499 10.21 -41.62 -5.67
CA LEU A 499 10.80 -41.84 -6.99
C LEU A 499 11.77 -43.02 -7.04
N ALA A 500 11.89 -43.81 -5.97
CA ALA A 500 12.92 -44.85 -5.85
C ALA A 500 12.86 -45.90 -6.99
N ASP A 501 11.65 -46.19 -7.49
CA ASP A 501 11.42 -47.15 -8.58
C ASP A 501 11.27 -46.49 -9.96
N ALA A 502 11.50 -45.18 -10.06
CA ALA A 502 11.28 -44.41 -11.29
C ALA A 502 12.47 -44.48 -12.27
N ARG A 503 12.20 -44.34 -13.57
CA ARG A 503 13.22 -44.43 -14.63
C ARG A 503 14.20 -43.23 -14.59
N ALA A 504 15.40 -43.38 -15.17
CA ALA A 504 16.44 -42.34 -15.23
C ALA A 504 15.99 -40.89 -15.60
N PRO A 505 15.09 -40.62 -16.57
CA PRO A 505 14.61 -39.25 -16.84
C PRO A 505 13.85 -38.62 -15.66
N VAL A 506 13.40 -39.41 -14.70
CA VAL A 506 12.72 -38.96 -13.48
C VAL A 506 13.71 -38.42 -12.46
N MET A 507 14.96 -38.89 -12.44
CA MET A 507 16.02 -38.35 -11.58
C MET A 507 16.46 -36.93 -11.99
N VAL A 508 16.25 -36.52 -13.24
CA VAL A 508 16.55 -35.15 -13.72
C VAL A 508 15.68 -34.12 -13.00
N SER A 509 14.46 -34.49 -12.61
CA SER A 509 13.57 -33.59 -11.84
C SER A 509 14.15 -33.25 -10.45
N LEU A 510 14.86 -34.19 -9.81
CA LEU A 510 15.57 -33.95 -8.56
C LEU A 510 16.80 -33.05 -8.76
N LEU A 511 17.49 -33.14 -9.91
CA LEU A 511 18.59 -32.22 -10.24
C LEU A 511 18.11 -30.77 -10.37
N LEU A 512 16.92 -30.55 -10.95
CA LEU A 512 16.31 -29.21 -11.00
C LEU A 512 16.01 -28.68 -9.59
N LEU A 513 15.51 -29.52 -8.70
CA LEU A 513 15.27 -29.14 -7.30
C LEU A 513 16.58 -28.86 -6.55
N ILE A 514 17.62 -29.66 -6.75
CA ILE A 514 18.96 -29.40 -6.19
C ILE A 514 19.50 -28.06 -6.68
N ALA A 515 19.40 -27.77 -7.98
CA ALA A 515 19.84 -26.51 -8.55
C ALA A 515 19.05 -25.31 -7.97
N ALA A 516 17.73 -25.43 -7.84
CA ALA A 516 16.88 -24.41 -7.22
C ALA A 516 17.26 -24.18 -5.75
N LEU A 517 17.47 -25.25 -4.98
CA LEU A 517 17.89 -25.16 -3.57
C LEU A 517 19.26 -24.52 -3.42
N ALA A 518 20.23 -24.88 -4.26
CA ALA A 518 21.56 -24.28 -4.27
C ALA A 518 21.48 -22.78 -4.62
N PHE A 519 20.67 -22.41 -5.62
CA PHE A 519 20.44 -21.03 -6.02
C PHE A 519 19.84 -20.19 -4.88
N VAL A 520 18.77 -20.67 -4.23
CA VAL A 520 18.09 -19.97 -3.14
C VAL A 520 18.98 -19.91 -1.89
N SER A 521 19.56 -21.02 -1.45
CA SER A 521 20.43 -21.06 -0.26
C SER A 521 21.63 -20.13 -0.42
N SER A 522 22.25 -20.12 -1.61
CA SER A 522 23.34 -19.18 -1.92
C SER A 522 22.86 -17.72 -2.00
N GLY A 523 21.61 -17.49 -2.39
CA GLY A 523 20.98 -16.18 -2.38
C GLY A 523 20.83 -15.64 -0.96
N ILE A 524 20.25 -16.44 -0.07
CA ILE A 524 20.01 -16.09 1.34
C ILE A 524 21.33 -15.97 2.11
N ALA A 525 22.30 -16.87 1.87
CA ALA A 525 23.62 -16.79 2.49
C ALA A 525 24.34 -15.48 2.12
N ARG A 526 24.25 -15.04 0.86
CA ARG A 526 24.78 -13.74 0.43
C ARG A 526 24.05 -12.56 1.08
N ALA A 527 22.73 -12.64 1.22
CA ALA A 527 21.93 -11.63 1.92
C ALA A 527 22.37 -11.50 3.38
N ARG A 528 22.48 -12.63 4.09
CA ARG A 528 23.00 -12.69 5.46
C ARG A 528 24.40 -12.09 5.57
N ALA A 529 25.31 -12.47 4.69
CA ALA A 529 26.68 -11.93 4.70
C ALA A 529 26.72 -10.42 4.41
N ALA A 530 25.82 -9.90 3.57
CA ALA A 530 25.71 -8.46 3.30
C ALA A 530 25.23 -7.69 4.54
N VAL A 531 24.19 -8.21 5.22
CA VAL A 531 23.69 -7.67 6.49
C VAL A 531 24.75 -7.73 7.57
N GLY A 532 25.41 -8.88 7.76
CA GLY A 532 26.46 -9.04 8.78
C GLY A 532 27.63 -8.07 8.57
N ARG A 533 28.03 -7.81 7.32
CA ARG A 533 29.06 -6.78 7.02
C ARG A 533 28.59 -5.36 7.32
N ALA A 534 27.31 -5.05 7.11
CA ALA A 534 26.76 -3.74 7.45
C ALA A 534 26.73 -3.52 8.97
N LEU A 535 26.22 -4.51 9.73
CA LEU A 535 26.16 -4.47 11.19
C LEU A 535 27.55 -4.51 11.84
N ALA A 536 28.52 -5.19 11.23
CA ALA A 536 29.90 -5.19 11.72
C ALA A 536 30.60 -3.82 11.54
N ALA A 537 30.17 -3.03 10.56
CA ALA A 537 30.72 -1.70 10.33
C ALA A 537 30.14 -0.65 11.29
N ASP A 538 28.85 -0.79 11.63
CA ASP A 538 28.18 0.00 12.65
C ASP A 538 26.96 -0.81 13.18
N PRO A 539 27.02 -1.35 14.41
CA PRO A 539 25.94 -2.14 14.98
C PRO A 539 24.63 -1.38 15.19
N ASP A 540 24.70 -0.05 15.35
CA ASP A 540 23.54 0.80 15.63
C ASP A 540 22.86 1.31 14.34
N ASP A 541 23.53 1.17 13.19
CA ASP A 541 23.02 1.56 11.87
C ASP A 541 22.21 0.44 11.19
N GLU A 542 21.03 0.17 11.73
CA GLU A 542 20.09 -0.81 11.17
C GLU A 542 19.60 -0.43 9.76
N GLU A 543 19.51 0.88 9.46
CA GLU A 543 19.07 1.36 8.14
C GLU A 543 20.02 0.91 7.03
N ARG A 544 21.32 0.99 7.28
CA ARG A 544 22.35 0.45 6.37
C ARG A 544 22.23 -1.05 6.19
N ALA A 545 21.94 -1.79 7.25
CA ALA A 545 21.75 -3.24 7.19
C ALA A 545 20.51 -3.60 6.35
N ILE A 546 19.39 -2.92 6.54
CA ILE A 546 18.18 -3.09 5.71
C ILE A 546 18.46 -2.71 4.26
N LYS A 547 19.17 -1.61 4.00
CA LYS A 547 19.57 -1.20 2.64
C LYS A 547 20.43 -2.26 1.95
N ALA A 548 21.28 -2.96 2.69
CA ALA A 548 22.06 -4.09 2.17
C ALA A 548 21.19 -5.33 1.87
N LEU A 549 20.09 -5.53 2.59
CA LEU A 549 19.14 -6.64 2.38
C LEU A 549 18.24 -6.43 1.15
N ARG A 550 17.74 -5.21 0.90
CA ARG A 550 16.74 -4.90 -0.16
C ARG A 550 17.03 -5.53 -1.54
N PRO A 551 18.25 -5.48 -2.11
CA PRO A 551 18.53 -6.08 -3.41
C PRO A 551 18.33 -7.61 -3.44
N HIS A 552 18.51 -8.27 -2.30
CA HIS A 552 18.30 -9.70 -2.13
C HIS A 552 16.82 -10.02 -1.90
N ALA A 553 16.13 -9.26 -1.05
CA ALA A 553 14.71 -9.46 -0.76
C ALA A 553 13.84 -9.31 -2.02
N ARG A 554 14.18 -8.40 -2.95
CA ARG A 554 13.55 -8.29 -4.28
C ARG A 554 13.56 -9.59 -5.11
N ARG A 555 14.44 -10.56 -4.79
CA ARG A 555 14.53 -11.86 -5.48
C ARG A 555 13.64 -12.94 -4.85
N VAL A 556 13.05 -12.68 -3.68
CA VAL A 556 12.19 -13.64 -2.97
C VAL A 556 11.08 -14.22 -3.85
N PRO A 557 10.34 -13.43 -4.68
CA PRO A 557 9.33 -14.02 -5.57
C PRO A 557 9.90 -15.06 -6.54
N ILE A 558 11.12 -14.82 -7.06
CA ILE A 558 11.82 -15.76 -7.94
C ILE A 558 12.27 -17.00 -7.16
N TRP A 559 12.73 -16.83 -5.91
CA TRP A 559 13.15 -17.94 -5.05
C TRP A 559 11.99 -18.88 -4.69
N ILE A 560 10.83 -18.30 -4.34
CA ILE A 560 9.59 -19.05 -4.10
C ILE A 560 9.21 -19.82 -5.37
N ALA A 561 9.12 -19.13 -6.51
CA ALA A 561 8.73 -19.75 -7.78
C ALA A 561 9.69 -20.87 -8.20
N ALA A 562 11.01 -20.65 -8.11
CA ALA A 562 12.02 -21.63 -8.51
C ALA A 562 11.90 -22.93 -7.69
N THR A 563 11.81 -22.82 -6.36
CA THR A 563 11.70 -24.00 -5.50
C THR A 563 10.32 -24.66 -5.61
N ALA A 564 9.24 -23.89 -5.68
CA ALA A 564 7.89 -24.41 -5.79
C ALA A 564 7.66 -25.16 -7.12
N LEU A 565 8.10 -24.58 -8.25
CA LEU A 565 7.99 -25.22 -9.56
C LEU A 565 8.89 -26.45 -9.67
N ALA A 566 10.12 -26.41 -9.14
CA ALA A 566 11.00 -27.58 -9.15
C ALA A 566 10.41 -28.75 -8.32
N THR A 567 9.85 -28.47 -7.13
CA THR A 567 9.13 -29.47 -6.34
C THR A 567 7.90 -30.00 -7.09
N LEU A 568 7.13 -29.11 -7.74
CA LEU A 568 5.94 -29.50 -8.50
C LEU A 568 6.29 -30.41 -9.68
N VAL A 569 7.35 -30.10 -10.42
CA VAL A 569 7.84 -30.96 -11.51
C VAL A 569 8.22 -32.33 -10.96
N ALA A 570 9.03 -32.39 -9.90
CA ALA A 570 9.43 -33.66 -9.28
C ALA A 570 8.22 -34.48 -8.78
N ALA A 571 7.22 -33.83 -8.19
CA ALA A 571 5.96 -34.48 -7.79
C ALA A 571 5.17 -35.00 -9.01
N GLY A 572 5.13 -34.26 -10.12
CA GLY A 572 4.40 -34.66 -11.33
C GLY A 572 4.99 -35.87 -12.05
N VAL A 573 6.29 -36.05 -12.01
CA VAL A 573 6.95 -37.20 -12.67
C VAL A 573 6.76 -38.52 -11.89
N THR A 574 6.26 -38.48 -10.64
CA THR A 574 5.84 -39.70 -9.92
C THR A 574 4.71 -40.48 -10.63
N ARG A 575 4.06 -39.89 -11.64
CA ARG A 575 3.04 -40.54 -12.48
C ARG A 575 3.58 -41.28 -13.71
N CYS A 576 4.87 -41.15 -14.04
CA CYS A 576 5.46 -41.62 -15.30
C CYS A 576 6.25 -42.93 -15.18
#